data_AF-A0A820SKX5-F1
#
_entry.id   AF-A0A820SKX5-F1
#
_cell.length_a   1.000
_cell.length_b   1.000
_cell.length_c   1.000
_cell.angle_alpha   90.00
_cell.angle_beta   90.00
_cell.angle_gamma   90.00
#
_symmetry.space_group_name_H-M   'P 1'
#
loop_
_entity.id
_entity.type
_entity.pdbx_description
1 polymer ?
#
loop_
_entity_poly.entity_id
_entity_poly.type
_entity_poly.pdbx_seq_one_letter_code
_entity_poly.pdbx_strand_id
1 'polypeptide(L)'
;MASTDTLKQLEPTFMYTQLFKEVLLDIKYSDKAIKDLTTCCREVYLNDKAQLLLIDEFERDYNSQQAIWWYTRECFTYKMLNKALRFMDADIIINMGFFLRDVHKQIQQLYY
;
A
#
# COMPACT_ATOMS: atom_id res chain seq x y z
N MET A 1 -12.40 40.88 -4.88
CA MET A 1 -12.98 39.68 -5.52
C MET A 1 -11.85 38.68 -5.69
N ALA A 2 -11.68 37.78 -4.72
CA ALA A 2 -10.68 36.71 -4.78
C ALA A 2 -11.42 35.41 -5.10
N SER A 3 -10.96 34.74 -6.15
CA SER A 3 -11.67 33.71 -6.90
C SER A 3 -12.06 32.49 -6.05
N THR A 4 -13.36 32.24 -5.97
CA THR A 4 -13.97 30.98 -5.50
C THR A 4 -13.93 29.86 -6.56
N ASP A 5 -13.18 30.03 -7.65
CA ASP A 5 -13.22 29.15 -8.82
C ASP A 5 -12.29 27.92 -8.73
N THR A 6 -11.34 27.89 -7.80
CA THR A 6 -10.47 26.71 -7.59
C THR A 6 -11.18 25.53 -6.92
N LEU A 7 -12.38 25.71 -6.39
CA LEU A 7 -13.19 24.65 -5.77
C LEU A 7 -14.06 23.87 -6.77
N LYS A 8 -14.10 24.23 -8.07
CA LYS A 8 -15.14 23.74 -9.01
C LYS A 8 -14.67 22.82 -10.13
N GLN A 9 -13.39 22.48 -10.21
CA GLN A 9 -12.94 21.38 -11.08
C GLN A 9 -12.07 20.43 -10.26
N LEU A 10 -12.71 19.43 -9.66
CA LEU A 10 -11.97 18.26 -9.18
C LEU A 10 -11.41 17.56 -10.42
N GLU A 11 -10.08 17.44 -10.47
CA GLU A 11 -9.41 16.62 -11.48
C GLU A 11 -10.01 15.21 -11.47
N PRO A 12 -10.45 14.66 -12.62
CA PRO A 12 -11.05 13.32 -12.67
C PRO A 12 -10.17 12.25 -12.00
N THR A 13 -8.85 12.36 -12.12
CA THR A 13 -7.88 11.47 -11.46
C THR A 13 -8.00 11.48 -9.93
N PHE A 14 -8.33 12.63 -9.32
CA PHE A 14 -8.57 12.69 -7.87
C PHE A 14 -9.83 11.91 -7.49
N MET A 15 -10.93 12.07 -8.26
CA MET A 15 -12.16 11.29 -8.05
C MET A 15 -11.91 9.79 -8.19
N TYR A 16 -11.20 9.36 -9.23
CA TYR A 16 -10.86 7.96 -9.42
C TYR A 16 -9.96 7.42 -8.30
N THR A 17 -8.99 8.20 -7.84
CA THR A 17 -8.11 7.80 -6.73
C THR A 17 -8.89 7.66 -5.42
N GLN A 18 -9.83 8.57 -5.15
CA GLN A 18 -10.67 8.51 -3.97
C GLN A 18 -11.59 7.28 -3.99
N LEU A 19 -12.28 7.04 -5.10
CA LEU A 19 -13.12 5.84 -5.27
C LEU A 19 -12.28 4.56 -5.17
N PHE A 20 -11.10 4.54 -5.79
CA PHE A 20 -10.21 3.39 -5.73
C PHE A 20 -9.74 3.12 -4.30
N LYS A 21 -9.39 4.16 -3.54
CA LYS A 21 -9.07 4.04 -2.11
C LYS A 21 -10.26 3.45 -1.34
N GLU A 22 -11.48 3.95 -1.54
CA GLU A 22 -12.68 3.42 -0.87
C GLU A 22 -12.88 1.93 -1.17
N VAL A 23 -12.77 1.53 -2.45
CA VAL A 23 -12.82 0.13 -2.87
C VAL A 23 -11.75 -0.72 -2.16
N LEU A 24 -10.50 -0.25 -2.11
CA LEU A 24 -9.41 -0.97 -1.43
C LEU A 24 -9.66 -1.14 0.08
N LEU A 25 -10.24 -0.14 0.74
CA LEU A 25 -10.54 -0.23 2.17
C LEU A 25 -11.66 -1.22 2.48
N ASP A 26 -12.62 -1.37 1.56
CA ASP A 26 -13.79 -2.25 1.70
C ASP A 26 -13.55 -3.70 1.25
N ILE A 27 -12.52 -3.93 0.42
CA ILE A 27 -12.18 -5.29 -0.02
C ILE A 27 -11.88 -6.20 1.19
N LYS A 28 -12.44 -7.41 1.11
CA LYS A 28 -12.08 -8.52 2.01
C LYS A 28 -10.84 -9.21 1.44
N TYR A 29 -9.72 -9.02 2.12
CA TYR A 29 -8.48 -9.73 1.82
C TYR A 29 -8.50 -11.12 2.45
N SER A 30 -7.93 -12.09 1.74
CA SER A 30 -7.82 -13.46 2.22
C SER A 30 -6.77 -13.56 3.33
N ASP A 31 -6.87 -14.59 4.16
CA ASP A 31 -5.82 -14.93 5.15
C ASP A 31 -4.48 -15.29 4.48
N LYS A 32 -4.48 -15.50 3.16
CA LYS A 32 -3.28 -15.80 2.35
C LYS A 32 -2.66 -14.56 1.73
N ALA A 33 -3.26 -13.37 1.87
CA ALA A 33 -2.79 -12.16 1.19
C ALA A 33 -1.31 -11.82 1.48
N ILE A 34 -0.84 -12.03 2.71
CA ILE A 34 0.58 -11.85 3.07
C ILE A 34 1.47 -12.82 2.27
N LYS A 35 1.04 -14.09 2.16
CA LYS A 35 1.78 -15.11 1.42
C LYS A 35 1.78 -14.86 -0.09
N ASP A 36 0.66 -14.40 -0.62
CA ASP A 36 0.52 -14.05 -2.04
C ASP A 36 1.43 -12.87 -2.40
N LEU A 37 1.44 -11.82 -1.55
CA LEU A 37 2.34 -10.68 -1.71
C LEU A 37 3.82 -11.10 -1.63
N THR A 38 4.20 -11.83 -0.59
CA THR A 38 5.61 -12.22 -0.37
C THR A 38 6.11 -13.16 -1.46
N THR A 39 5.27 -14.03 -2.00
CA THR A 39 5.61 -14.87 -3.16
C THR A 39 5.91 -14.01 -4.39
N CYS A 40 5.06 -13.03 -4.70
CA CYS A 40 5.31 -12.08 -5.79
C CYS A 40 6.61 -11.28 -5.56
N CYS A 41 6.86 -10.82 -4.32
CA CYS A 41 8.08 -10.10 -4.01
C CYS A 41 9.34 -10.97 -4.17
N ARG A 42 9.31 -12.26 -3.83
CA ARG A 42 10.47 -13.16 -4.04
C ARG A 42 10.84 -13.30 -5.51
N GLU A 43 9.87 -13.28 -6.41
CA GLU A 43 10.13 -13.30 -7.85
C GLU A 43 10.80 -11.99 -8.31
N VAL A 44 10.33 -10.83 -7.82
CA VAL A 44 10.89 -9.51 -8.14
C VAL A 44 12.32 -9.34 -7.59
N TYR A 45 12.60 -9.87 -6.40
CA TYR A 45 13.86 -9.69 -5.69
C TYR A 45 14.75 -10.95 -5.67
N LEU A 46 14.58 -11.88 -6.62
CA LEU A 46 15.26 -13.18 -6.65
C LEU A 46 16.80 -13.10 -6.47
N ASN A 47 17.42 -12.04 -6.98
CA ASN A 47 18.87 -11.84 -6.92
C ASN A 47 19.33 -10.91 -5.77
N ASP A 48 18.41 -10.37 -4.98
CA ASP A 48 18.70 -9.47 -3.86
C ASP A 48 18.51 -10.21 -2.53
N LYS A 49 19.59 -10.83 -2.04
CA LYS A 49 19.58 -11.59 -0.77
C LYS A 49 19.15 -10.75 0.42
N ALA A 50 19.45 -9.44 0.44
CA ALA A 50 19.07 -8.57 1.54
C ALA A 50 17.54 -8.36 1.55
N GLN A 51 16.94 -8.13 0.37
CA GLN A 51 15.48 -8.03 0.27
C GLN A 51 14.79 -9.37 0.55
N LEU A 52 15.34 -10.50 0.12
CA LEU A 52 14.77 -11.81 0.44
C LEU A 52 14.69 -12.06 1.96
N LEU A 53 15.73 -11.70 2.72
CA LEU A 53 15.69 -11.79 4.19
C LEU A 53 14.62 -10.89 4.81
N LEU A 54 14.43 -9.68 4.26
CA LEU A 54 13.38 -8.76 4.71
C LEU A 54 11.98 -9.28 4.36
N ILE A 55 11.82 -9.97 3.23
CA ILE A 55 10.56 -10.61 2.84
C ILE A 55 10.24 -11.76 3.79
N ASP A 56 11.23 -12.57 4.17
CA ASP A 56 11.06 -13.66 5.13
C ASP A 56 10.72 -13.13 6.54
N GLU A 57 11.34 -12.02 6.95
CA GLU A 57 10.99 -11.30 8.19
C GLU A 57 9.55 -10.78 8.13
N PHE A 58 9.15 -10.15 7.02
CA PHE A 58 7.80 -9.64 6.83
C PHE A 58 6.75 -10.77 6.88
N GLU A 59 6.95 -11.87 6.15
CA GLU A 59 5.97 -12.97 6.14
C GLU A 59 5.75 -13.58 7.53
N ARG A 60 6.80 -13.64 8.34
CA ARG A 60 6.77 -14.24 9.68
C ARG A 60 6.25 -13.30 10.75
N ASP A 61 6.71 -12.05 10.73
CA ASP A 61 6.56 -11.12 11.87
C ASP A 61 5.53 -10.01 11.59
N TYR A 62 5.01 -9.88 10.36
CA TYR A 62 4.06 -8.82 10.03
C TYR A 62 2.78 -8.91 10.88
N ASN A 63 2.47 -7.80 11.51
CA ASN A 63 1.22 -7.56 12.20
C ASN A 63 0.64 -6.21 11.75
N SER A 64 -0.69 -6.13 11.68
CA SER A 64 -1.41 -4.94 11.24
C SER A 64 -1.20 -3.72 12.15
N GLN A 65 -0.64 -3.88 13.36
CA GLN A 65 -0.23 -2.79 14.26
C GLN A 65 1.18 -2.25 13.98
N GLN A 66 1.94 -2.87 13.07
CA GLN A 66 3.28 -2.43 12.66
C GLN A 66 3.36 -2.00 11.18
N ALA A 67 2.22 -1.94 10.48
CA ALA A 67 2.12 -1.47 9.10
C ALA A 67 2.83 -0.14 8.81
N ILE A 68 2.70 0.92 9.64
CA ILE A 68 3.43 2.18 9.44
C ILE A 68 4.94 1.98 9.54
N TRP A 69 5.40 1.17 10.50
CA TRP A 69 6.83 0.86 10.64
C TRP A 69 7.37 0.16 9.39
N TRP A 70 6.64 -0.84 8.88
CA TRP A 70 6.97 -1.51 7.62
C TRP A 70 6.89 -0.59 6.41
N TYR A 71 5.98 0.39 6.40
CA TYR A 71 5.87 1.37 5.33
C TYR A 71 7.00 2.39 5.33
N THR A 72 7.54 2.73 6.50
CA THR A 72 8.61 3.75 6.64
C THR A 72 10.02 3.14 6.67
N ARG A 73 10.14 1.85 6.97
CA ARG A 73 11.40 1.10 6.87
C ARG A 73 11.87 1.05 5.42
N GLU A 74 13.16 1.24 5.21
CA GLU A 74 13.78 1.10 3.88
C GLU A 74 13.83 -0.39 3.45
N CYS A 75 12.71 -0.91 2.98
CA CYS A 75 12.56 -2.28 2.52
C CYS A 75 11.58 -2.37 1.33
N PHE A 76 11.34 -3.59 0.85
CA PHE A 76 10.56 -3.85 -0.34
C PHE A 76 9.14 -3.24 -0.29
N THR A 77 8.48 -3.23 0.86
CA THR A 77 7.12 -2.68 1.04
C THR A 77 7.05 -1.19 0.70
N TYR A 78 7.96 -0.37 1.24
CA TYR A 78 8.07 1.05 0.93
C TYR A 78 8.32 1.29 -0.56
N LYS A 79 9.32 0.58 -1.13
CA LYS A 79 9.75 0.77 -2.52
C LYS A 79 8.66 0.34 -3.50
N MET A 80 8.05 -0.82 -3.26
CA MET A 80 7.02 -1.41 -4.12
C MET A 80 5.72 -0.61 -4.08
N LEU A 81 5.23 -0.25 -2.88
CA LEU A 81 3.97 0.49 -2.75
C LEU A 81 4.06 1.89 -3.37
N ASN A 82 5.12 2.65 -3.07
CA ASN A 82 5.27 4.00 -3.62
C ASN A 82 5.47 3.99 -5.13
N LYS A 83 6.18 2.99 -5.66
CA LYS A 83 6.29 2.80 -7.12
C LYS A 83 4.92 2.51 -7.73
N ALA A 84 4.16 1.58 -7.14
CA ALA A 84 2.84 1.20 -7.64
C ALA A 84 1.86 2.38 -7.62
N LEU A 85 1.81 3.15 -6.53
CA LEU A 85 0.99 4.36 -6.44
C LEU A 85 1.42 5.43 -7.45
N ARG A 86 2.73 5.61 -7.68
CA ARG A 86 3.24 6.60 -8.65
C ARG A 86 2.86 6.27 -10.09
N PHE A 87 2.83 4.99 -10.44
CA PHE A 87 2.49 4.52 -11.79
C PHE A 87 1.04 4.05 -11.92
N MET A 88 0.25 4.12 -10.85
CA MET A 88 -1.12 3.59 -10.79
C MET A 88 -1.19 2.12 -11.25
N ASP A 89 -0.22 1.31 -10.83
CA ASP A 89 -0.18 -0.13 -11.12
C ASP A 89 -1.24 -0.85 -10.27
N ALA A 90 -2.43 -1.01 -10.85
CA ALA A 90 -3.60 -1.53 -10.14
C ALA A 90 -3.37 -2.95 -9.60
N ASP A 91 -2.67 -3.81 -10.33
CA ASP A 91 -2.42 -5.20 -9.92
C ASP A 91 -1.56 -5.23 -8.65
N ILE A 92 -0.47 -4.45 -8.61
CA ILE A 92 0.37 -4.34 -7.42
C ILE A 92 -0.39 -3.67 -6.27
N ILE A 93 -1.15 -2.59 -6.53
CA ILE A 93 -1.89 -1.90 -5.48
C ILE A 93 -2.95 -2.81 -4.85
N ILE A 94 -3.66 -3.60 -5.65
CA ILE A 94 -4.66 -4.56 -5.16
C ILE A 94 -3.97 -5.66 -4.34
N ASN A 95 -2.84 -6.21 -4.80
CA ASN A 95 -2.06 -7.21 -4.06
C ASN A 95 -1.57 -6.66 -2.70
N MET A 96 -1.09 -5.41 -2.70
CA MET A 96 -0.68 -4.69 -1.48
C MET A 96 -1.85 -4.09 -0.70
N GLY A 97 -3.09 -4.31 -1.12
CA GLY A 97 -4.25 -3.58 -0.61
C GLY A 97 -4.52 -3.84 0.87
N PHE A 98 -4.27 -5.06 1.36
CA PHE A 98 -4.39 -5.37 2.79
C PHE A 98 -3.40 -4.52 3.61
N PHE A 99 -2.17 -4.40 3.13
CA PHE A 99 -1.10 -3.64 3.77
C PHE A 99 -1.41 -2.13 3.73
N LEU A 100 -1.86 -1.61 2.58
CA LEU A 100 -2.27 -0.22 2.44
C LEU A 100 -3.46 0.12 3.37
N ARG A 101 -4.43 -0.78 3.51
CA ARG A 101 -5.55 -0.64 4.44
C ARG A 101 -5.07 -0.59 5.90
N ASP A 102 -4.11 -1.43 6.28
CA ASP A 102 -3.55 -1.43 7.63
C ASP A 102 -2.75 -0.14 7.92
N VAL A 103 -1.95 0.32 6.95
CA VAL A 103 -1.28 1.64 7.02
C VAL A 103 -2.31 2.75 7.21
N HIS A 104 -3.37 2.76 6.40
CA HIS A 104 -4.44 3.76 6.50
C HIS A 104 -5.10 3.76 7.88
N LYS A 105 -5.48 2.58 8.38
CA LYS A 105 -6.12 2.44 9.71
C LYS A 105 -5.23 2.91 10.84
N GLN A 106 -3.93 2.61 10.80
CA GLN A 106 -3.00 3.14 11.81
C GLN A 106 -2.86 4.65 11.76
N ILE A 107 -2.79 5.24 10.55
CA ILE A 107 -2.73 6.70 10.41
C ILE A 107 -4.00 7.31 11.01
N GLN A 108 -5.17 6.71 10.74
CA GLN A 108 -6.42 7.17 11.35
C GLN A 108 -6.37 7.11 12.88
N GLN A 109 -5.88 6.02 13.46
CA GLN A 109 -5.74 5.88 14.92
C GLN A 109 -4.76 6.88 15.57
N LEU A 110 -3.79 7.39 14.83
CA LEU A 110 -2.82 8.36 15.35
C LEU A 110 -3.30 9.81 15.28
N TYR A 111 -4.18 10.13 14.34
CA TYR A 111 -4.55 11.52 14.01
C TYR A 111 -6.06 11.80 14.11
N TYR A 112 -6.88 10.83 14.52
CA TYR A 112 -8.31 10.96 14.83
C TYR A 112 -8.64 10.22 16.12
#